data_AF-A0A1V5NC09-F1
#
_entry.id   AF-A0A1V5NC09-F1
#
_cell.length_a   1.000
_cell.length_b   1.000
_cell.length_c   1.000
_cell.angle_alpha   90.00
_cell.angle_beta   90.00
_cell.angle_gamma   90.00
#
_symmetry.space_group_name_H-M   'P 1'
#
loop_
_entity.id
_entity.type
_entity.pdbx_description
1 polymer ?
#
loop_
_entity_poly.entity_id
_entity_poly.type
_entity_poly.pdbx_seq_one_letter_code
_entity_poly.pdbx_strand_id
1 'polypeptide(L)'
;MEDTNTINSMFNIANEPIEKQAAQLADFIVKEESQIETIDSALKQRKENLDECKTQLAKLLIQAGLESIKLEGGLTPKAKIVRKYFKQAGVTDEMLFEWLSKNDLGGIIRPTVYFNTLQSALKDFELQGNVLPSELFNTLDTPTITMFGKSKYLQKTNAETSAA
;
A
#
# COMPACT_ATOMS: atom_id res chain seq x y z
N MET A 1 -4.99 -18.43 29.89
CA MET A 1 -4.18 -19.64 30.16
C MET A 1 -4.77 -20.79 29.34
N GLU A 2 -4.61 -20.77 28.01
CA GLU A 2 -5.15 -21.83 27.13
C GLU A 2 -4.16 -22.30 26.03
N ASP A 3 -2.95 -21.74 25.92
CA ASP A 3 -2.03 -22.07 24.82
C ASP A 3 -1.10 -23.28 25.08
N THR A 4 -0.99 -23.75 26.32
CA THR A 4 -0.14 -24.90 26.65
C THR A 4 -0.72 -26.24 26.17
N ASN A 5 -2.02 -26.31 25.90
CA ASN A 5 -2.69 -27.55 25.52
C ASN A 5 -2.47 -27.92 24.04
N THR A 6 -2.35 -26.92 23.16
CA THR A 6 -2.19 -27.13 21.71
C THR A 6 -0.80 -27.63 21.35
N ILE A 7 0.25 -27.06 21.95
CA ILE A 7 1.64 -27.46 21.70
C ILE A 7 1.93 -28.84 22.33
N ASN A 8 1.48 -29.09 23.56
CA ASN A 8 1.63 -30.41 24.20
C ASN A 8 0.89 -31.52 23.43
N SER A 9 -0.26 -31.20 22.83
CA SER A 9 -1.02 -32.09 21.94
C SER A 9 -0.31 -32.37 20.62
N MET A 10 0.45 -31.42 20.07
CA MET A 10 1.12 -31.56 18.77
C MET A 10 2.39 -32.42 18.83
N PHE A 11 3.11 -32.41 19.97
CA PHE A 11 4.42 -33.07 20.09
C PHE A 11 4.46 -34.19 21.12
N ASN A 12 3.32 -34.57 21.74
CA ASN A 12 3.20 -35.64 22.74
C ASN A 12 4.28 -35.55 23.84
N ILE A 13 4.50 -34.32 24.31
CA ILE A 13 5.69 -33.89 25.05
C ILE A 13 5.70 -34.42 26.50
N ALA A 14 4.55 -34.84 27.02
CA ALA A 14 4.33 -35.01 28.46
C ALA A 14 5.16 -36.13 29.14
N ASN A 15 5.81 -37.02 28.41
CA ASN A 15 6.54 -38.18 28.97
C ASN A 15 8.00 -38.33 28.48
N GLU A 16 8.55 -37.36 27.73
CA GLU A 16 9.94 -37.44 27.25
C GLU A 16 10.91 -36.67 28.18
N PRO A 17 12.22 -37.01 28.21
CA PRO A 17 13.24 -36.20 28.89
C PRO A 17 13.23 -34.76 28.35
N ILE A 18 13.43 -33.78 29.23
CA ILE A 18 13.37 -32.33 28.91
C ILE A 18 14.27 -31.99 27.71
N GLU A 19 15.42 -32.63 27.60
CA GLU A 19 16.38 -32.43 26.50
C GLU A 19 15.80 -32.82 25.14
N LYS A 20 14.98 -33.88 25.09
CA LYS A 20 14.34 -34.36 23.87
C LYS A 20 13.16 -33.48 23.47
N GLN A 21 12.40 -32.99 24.45
CA GLN A 21 11.34 -31.99 24.25
C GLN A 21 11.92 -30.68 23.68
N ALA A 22 13.02 -30.20 24.26
CA ALA A 22 13.71 -29.00 23.80
C ALA A 22 14.24 -29.15 22.36
N ALA A 23 14.79 -30.32 22.01
CA ALA A 23 15.26 -30.60 20.65
C ALA A 23 14.11 -30.62 19.62
N GLN A 24 12.96 -31.22 19.94
CA GLN A 24 11.79 -31.25 19.06
C GLN A 24 11.21 -29.86 18.84
N LEU A 25 11.09 -29.06 19.91
CA LEU A 25 10.62 -27.68 19.80
C LEU A 25 11.60 -26.82 18.99
N ALA A 26 12.91 -26.98 19.18
CA ALA A 26 13.92 -26.27 18.39
C ALA A 26 13.85 -26.62 16.90
N ASP A 27 13.71 -27.90 16.54
CA ASP A 27 13.56 -28.34 15.15
C ASP A 27 12.26 -27.82 14.52
N PHE A 28 11.16 -27.83 15.26
CA PHE A 28 9.89 -27.25 14.80
C PHE A 28 9.99 -25.74 14.59
N ILE A 29 10.56 -25.00 15.55
CA ILE A 29 10.72 -23.54 15.44
C ILE A 29 11.49 -23.19 14.18
N VAL A 30 12.63 -23.84 13.92
CA VAL A 30 13.44 -23.56 12.72
C VAL A 30 12.67 -23.87 11.43
N LYS A 31 11.90 -24.98 11.40
CA LYS A 31 11.07 -25.32 10.24
C LYS A 31 9.95 -24.31 9.99
N GLU A 32 9.27 -23.87 11.05
CA GLU A 32 8.20 -22.88 10.94
C GLU A 32 8.74 -21.49 10.59
N GLU A 33 9.84 -21.06 11.19
CA GLU A 33 10.51 -19.80 10.83
C GLU A 33 10.89 -19.79 9.34
N SER A 34 11.47 -20.88 8.84
CA SER A 34 11.80 -21.01 7.42
C SER A 34 10.57 -21.02 6.50
N GLN A 35 9.47 -21.64 6.92
CA GLN A 35 8.19 -21.59 6.19
C GLN A 35 7.61 -20.19 6.16
N ILE A 36 7.64 -19.47 7.29
CA ILE A 36 7.18 -18.08 7.40
C ILE A 36 7.99 -17.19 6.46
N GLU A 37 9.32 -17.30 6.48
CA GLU A 37 10.19 -16.54 5.57
C GLU A 37 9.85 -16.81 4.09
N THR A 38 9.57 -18.06 3.74
CA THR A 38 9.19 -18.45 2.38
C THR A 38 7.84 -17.83 1.98
N ILE A 39 6.84 -17.89 2.86
CA ILE A 39 5.52 -17.30 2.63
C ILE A 39 5.62 -15.77 2.52
N ASP A 40 6.41 -15.13 3.38
CA ASP A 40 6.61 -13.68 3.37
C ASP A 40 7.30 -13.22 2.09
N SER A 41 8.30 -13.95 1.63
CA SER A 41 8.96 -13.70 0.35
C SER A 41 7.98 -13.85 -0.83
N ALA A 42 7.20 -14.92 -0.86
CA ALA A 42 6.20 -15.14 -1.90
C ALA A 42 5.09 -14.07 -1.88
N LEU A 43 4.68 -13.64 -0.68
CA LEU A 43 3.68 -12.59 -0.48
C LEU A 43 4.20 -11.23 -0.92
N LYS A 44 5.48 -10.92 -0.64
CA LYS A 44 6.16 -9.73 -1.15
C LYS A 44 6.18 -9.72 -2.68
N GLN A 45 6.62 -10.81 -3.30
CA GLN A 45 6.65 -10.92 -4.76
C GLN A 45 5.25 -10.75 -5.38
N ARG A 46 4.22 -11.37 -4.79
CA ARG A 46 2.83 -11.21 -5.27
C ARG A 46 2.33 -9.79 -5.15
N LYS A 47 2.69 -9.07 -4.08
CA LYS A 47 2.34 -7.64 -3.91
C LYS A 47 3.02 -6.77 -4.96
N GLU A 48 4.30 -7.01 -5.24
CA GLU A 48 5.05 -6.30 -6.28
C GLU A 48 4.42 -6.52 -7.66
N ASN A 49 4.17 -7.78 -8.03
CA ASN A 49 3.52 -8.11 -9.30
C ASN A 49 2.12 -7.46 -9.41
N LEU A 50 1.34 -7.47 -8.33
CA LEU A 50 0.02 -6.84 -8.29
C LEU A 50 0.10 -5.33 -8.53
N ASP A 51 1.04 -4.64 -7.90
CA ASP A 51 1.22 -3.20 -8.05
C ASP A 51 1.76 -2.84 -9.44
N GLU A 52 2.59 -3.68 -10.04
CA GLU A 52 2.99 -3.54 -11.43
C GLU A 52 1.78 -3.66 -12.37
N CYS A 53 0.95 -4.71 -12.23
CA CYS A 53 -0.26 -4.88 -13.04
C CYS A 53 -1.22 -3.69 -12.90
N LYS A 54 -1.41 -3.17 -11.68
CA LYS A 54 -2.22 -1.96 -11.44
C LYS A 54 -1.68 -0.75 -12.18
N THR A 55 -0.36 -0.57 -12.15
CA THR A 55 0.32 0.55 -12.81
C THR A 55 0.19 0.44 -14.33
N GLN A 56 0.40 -0.75 -14.89
CA GLN A 56 0.22 -1.01 -16.32
C GLN A 56 -1.22 -0.76 -16.77
N LEU A 57 -2.21 -1.26 -16.03
CA LEU A 57 -3.63 -1.02 -16.33
C LEU A 57 -4.00 0.47 -16.27
N ALA A 58 -3.51 1.20 -15.25
CA ALA A 58 -3.71 2.64 -15.16
C ALA A 58 -3.10 3.38 -16.36
N LYS A 59 -1.88 3.01 -16.77
CA LYS A 59 -1.21 3.59 -17.94
C LYS A 59 -2.00 3.33 -19.22
N LEU A 60 -2.47 2.10 -19.46
CA LEU A 60 -3.25 1.75 -20.64
C LEU A 60 -4.54 2.56 -20.74
N LEU A 61 -5.28 2.69 -19.63
CA LEU A 61 -6.50 3.49 -19.59
C LEU A 61 -6.24 4.97 -19.87
N ILE A 62 -5.23 5.56 -19.24
CA ILE A 62 -4.84 6.96 -19.46
C ILE A 62 -4.39 7.19 -20.91
N GLN A 63 -3.57 6.29 -21.46
CA GLN A 63 -3.13 6.37 -22.87
C GLN A 63 -4.29 6.27 -23.86
N ALA A 64 -5.32 5.49 -23.53
CA ALA A 64 -6.55 5.39 -24.32
C ALA A 64 -7.52 6.57 -24.09
N GLY A 65 -7.21 7.53 -23.21
CA GLY A 65 -8.11 8.61 -22.83
C GLY A 65 -9.33 8.16 -22.02
N LEU A 66 -9.27 6.98 -21.41
CA LEU A 66 -10.35 6.38 -20.63
C LEU A 66 -10.13 6.59 -19.14
N GLU A 67 -11.07 7.25 -18.46
CA GLU A 67 -11.04 7.35 -16.99
C GLU A 67 -11.47 6.05 -16.31
N SER A 68 -12.40 5.30 -16.90
CA SER A 68 -12.84 4.01 -16.39
C SER A 68 -13.40 3.11 -17.48
N ILE A 69 -13.30 1.79 -17.25
CA ILE A 69 -13.94 0.78 -18.10
C ILE A 69 -14.84 -0.10 -17.24
N LYS A 70 -15.99 -0.51 -17.77
CA LYS A 70 -16.86 -1.49 -17.12
C LYS A 70 -16.64 -2.84 -17.77
N LEU A 71 -16.17 -3.80 -16.99
CA LEU A 71 -15.91 -5.16 -17.44
C LEU A 71 -17.10 -6.06 -17.13
N GLU A 72 -17.09 -7.23 -17.75
CA GLU A 72 -18.01 -8.31 -17.41
C GLU A 72 -17.87 -8.71 -15.93
N GLY A 73 -18.97 -9.17 -15.32
CA GLY A 73 -19.00 -9.47 -13.88
C GLY A 73 -19.06 -8.24 -12.96
N GLY A 74 -19.21 -7.03 -13.51
CA GLY A 74 -19.48 -5.81 -12.74
C GLY A 74 -18.24 -5.13 -12.16
N LEU A 75 -17.04 -5.58 -12.54
CA LEU A 75 -15.78 -4.93 -12.16
C LEU A 75 -15.62 -3.63 -12.95
N THR A 76 -15.27 -2.54 -12.27
CA THR A 76 -15.07 -1.24 -12.92
C THR A 76 -13.74 -0.62 -12.47
N PRO A 77 -12.64 -0.90 -13.18
CA PRO A 77 -11.38 -0.19 -12.98
C PRO A 77 -11.52 1.29 -13.33
N LYS A 78 -11.05 2.17 -12.43
CA LYS A 78 -10.96 3.62 -12.65
C LYS A 78 -9.50 4.07 -12.52
N ALA A 79 -8.96 4.67 -13.58
CA ALA A 79 -7.63 5.24 -13.60
C ALA A 79 -7.66 6.70 -13.14
N LYS A 80 -6.61 7.12 -12.44
CA LYS A 80 -6.37 8.51 -12.09
C LYS A 80 -4.87 8.77 -12.01
N ILE A 81 -4.46 9.97 -12.37
CA ILE A 81 -3.12 10.47 -12.08
C ILE A 81 -3.14 11.02 -10.66
N VAL A 82 -2.27 10.50 -9.81
CA VAL A 82 -2.02 11.06 -8.48
C VAL A 82 -0.73 11.84 -8.56
N ARG A 83 -0.84 13.16 -8.45
CA ARG A 83 0.30 14.07 -8.29
C ARG A 83 0.76 14.05 -6.84
N LYS A 84 2.07 13.85 -6.64
CA LYS A 84 2.74 14.03 -5.36
C LYS A 84 3.68 15.22 -5.44
N TYR A 85 3.76 15.98 -4.36
CA TYR A 85 4.61 17.15 -4.22
C TYR A 85 5.77 16.84 -3.27
N PHE A 86 6.97 17.26 -3.60
CA PHE A 86 8.15 17.07 -2.78
C PHE A 86 8.89 18.38 -2.66
N LYS A 87 9.50 18.62 -1.50
CA LYS A 87 10.46 19.72 -1.35
C LYS A 87 11.67 19.45 -2.24
N GLN A 88 12.15 20.47 -2.94
CA GLN A 88 13.34 20.34 -3.77
C GLN A 88 14.62 20.17 -2.93
N ALA A 89 15.59 19.45 -3.49
CA ALA A 89 16.89 19.29 -2.85
C ALA A 89 17.57 20.66 -2.63
N GLY A 90 18.07 20.89 -1.42
CA GLY A 90 18.70 22.17 -1.04
C GLY A 90 17.74 23.23 -0.48
N VAL A 91 16.43 23.00 -0.53
CA VAL A 91 15.45 23.90 0.10
C VAL A 91 15.38 23.62 1.59
N THR A 92 15.62 24.66 2.40
CA THR A 92 15.51 24.55 3.86
C THR A 92 14.06 24.64 4.31
N ASP A 93 13.78 24.20 5.53
CA ASP A 93 12.42 24.26 6.07
C ASP A 93 11.98 25.71 6.28
N GLU A 94 12.91 26.62 6.59
CA GLU A 94 12.65 28.06 6.70
C GLU A 94 12.17 28.64 5.37
N MET A 95 12.83 28.31 4.25
CA MET A 95 12.42 28.77 2.92
C MET A 95 11.02 28.26 2.55
N LEU A 96 10.74 26.99 2.85
CA LEU A 96 9.42 26.38 2.64
C LEU A 96 8.35 27.08 3.48
N PHE A 97 8.60 27.28 4.77
CA PHE A 97 7.65 27.91 5.69
C PHE A 97 7.42 29.38 5.37
N GLU A 98 8.46 30.10 4.96
CA GLU A 98 8.33 31.48 4.49
C GLU A 98 7.42 31.55 3.26
N TRP A 99 7.63 30.67 2.28
CA TRP A 99 6.76 30.62 1.09
C TRP A 99 5.31 30.25 1.44
N LEU A 100 5.10 29.25 2.30
CA LEU A 100 3.77 28.85 2.74
C LEU A 100 3.05 30.00 3.46
N SER A 101 3.76 30.74 4.31
CA SER A 101 3.22 31.92 5.00
C SER A 101 2.81 33.02 4.01
N LYS A 102 3.65 33.30 3.00
CA LYS A 102 3.37 34.33 1.97
C LYS A 102 2.17 34.00 1.07
N ASN A 103 1.76 32.74 0.98
CA ASN A 103 0.67 32.28 0.13
C ASN A 103 -0.58 31.87 0.92
N ASP A 104 -0.76 32.39 2.14
CA ASP A 104 -1.88 32.07 3.04
C ASP A 104 -2.02 30.58 3.42
N LEU A 105 -0.99 29.78 3.14
CA LEU A 105 -0.89 28.39 3.55
C LEU A 105 -0.20 28.24 4.91
N GLY A 106 0.11 29.36 5.59
CA GLY A 106 0.81 29.39 6.88
C GLY A 106 0.09 28.65 8.01
N GLY A 107 -1.23 28.47 7.91
CA GLY A 107 -2.03 27.72 8.89
C GLY A 107 -1.67 26.23 8.99
N ILE A 108 -0.97 25.68 7.99
CA ILE A 108 -0.48 24.29 8.02
C ILE A 108 0.86 24.15 8.74
N ILE A 109 1.55 25.26 9.05
CA ILE A 109 2.86 25.33 9.70
C ILE A 109 2.68 25.09 11.20
N ARG A 110 2.38 23.85 11.58
CA ARG A 110 2.63 23.37 12.94
C ARG A 110 4.03 22.73 12.96
N PRO A 111 4.72 22.66 14.11
CA PRO A 111 6.01 21.97 14.23
C PRO A 111 6.02 20.53 13.70
N THR A 112 4.83 19.93 13.53
CA THR A 112 4.59 18.65 12.87
C THR A 112 3.72 18.83 11.62
N VAL A 113 4.28 19.40 10.54
CA VAL A 113 3.60 19.36 9.25
C VAL A 113 3.59 17.91 8.75
N TYR A 114 2.47 17.22 8.94
CA TYR A 114 2.30 15.89 8.39
C TYR A 114 2.33 15.96 6.86
N PHE A 115 3.10 15.06 6.23
CA PHE A 115 3.27 14.99 4.78
C PHE A 115 1.95 15.09 4.02
N ASN A 116 0.91 14.36 4.47
CA ASN A 116 -0.41 14.35 3.83
C ASN A 116 -1.15 15.70 3.89
N THR A 117 -0.96 16.48 4.96
CA THR A 117 -1.57 17.82 5.10
C THR A 117 -0.93 18.78 4.11
N LEU A 118 0.40 18.73 3.96
CA LEU A 118 1.11 19.51 2.95
C LEU A 118 0.69 19.12 1.52
N GLN A 119 0.59 17.82 1.22
CA GLN A 119 0.11 17.35 -0.09
C GLN A 119 -1.26 17.93 -0.43
N SER A 120 -2.18 17.94 0.54
CA SER A 120 -3.55 18.41 0.33
C SER A 120 -3.58 19.92 0.09
N ALA A 121 -2.86 20.69 0.91
CA ALA A 121 -2.77 22.15 0.77
C ALA A 121 -2.18 22.58 -0.58
N LEU A 122 -1.08 21.94 -1.01
CA LEU A 122 -0.45 22.24 -2.31
C LEU A 122 -1.34 21.88 -3.49
N LYS A 123 -2.09 20.76 -3.38
CA LYS A 123 -3.07 20.38 -4.38
C LYS A 123 -4.21 21.40 -4.49
N ASP A 124 -4.76 21.83 -3.36
CA ASP A 124 -5.86 22.82 -3.35
C ASP A 124 -5.38 24.17 -3.91
N PHE A 125 -4.14 24.56 -3.62
CA PHE A 125 -3.50 25.75 -4.17
C PHE A 125 -3.39 25.69 -5.70
N GLU A 126 -2.95 24.57 -6.30
CA GLU A 126 -2.95 24.39 -7.76
C GLU A 126 -4.36 24.35 -8.36
N LEU A 127 -5.34 23.73 -7.67
CA LEU A 127 -6.73 23.67 -8.13
C LEU A 127 -7.40 25.05 -8.18
N GLN A 128 -6.93 26.01 -7.39
CA GLN A 128 -7.35 27.41 -7.46
C GLN A 128 -6.73 28.16 -8.65
N GLY A 129 -5.90 27.50 -9.47
CA GLY A 129 -5.25 28.08 -10.65
C GLY A 129 -3.87 28.68 -10.36
N ASN A 130 -3.33 28.52 -9.15
CA ASN A 130 -2.00 29.00 -8.82
C ASN A 130 -0.92 28.01 -9.32
N VAL A 131 0.29 28.53 -9.53
CA VAL A 131 1.44 27.73 -9.97
C VAL A 131 2.40 27.54 -8.82
N LEU A 132 2.79 26.29 -8.56
CA LEU A 132 3.82 26.01 -7.56
C LEU A 132 5.21 26.36 -8.11
N PRO A 133 6.05 27.07 -7.34
CA PRO A 133 7.41 27.41 -7.74
C PRO A 133 8.26 26.15 -7.92
N SER A 134 8.78 25.98 -9.14
CA SER A 134 9.62 24.85 -9.51
C SER A 134 10.97 24.83 -8.81
N GLU A 135 11.38 25.94 -8.18
CA GLU A 135 12.57 26.07 -7.35
C GLU A 135 12.38 25.62 -5.89
N LEU A 136 11.13 25.45 -5.45
CA LEU A 136 10.80 24.94 -4.12
C LEU A 136 10.22 23.53 -4.15
N PHE A 137 9.47 23.20 -5.21
CA PHE A 137 8.73 21.96 -5.29
C PHE A 137 9.04 21.15 -6.54
N ASN A 138 9.24 19.85 -6.34
CA ASN A 138 9.21 18.85 -7.38
C ASN A 138 7.85 18.14 -7.37
N THR A 139 7.32 17.84 -8.55
CA THR A 139 6.08 17.07 -8.70
C THR A 139 6.36 15.71 -9.34
N LEU A 140 5.63 14.69 -8.90
CA LEU A 140 5.65 13.35 -9.47
C LEU A 140 4.23 12.90 -9.76
N ASP A 141 3.93 12.70 -11.04
CA ASP A 141 2.64 12.19 -11.50
C ASP A 141 2.69 10.67 -11.60
N THR A 142 1.91 9.98 -10.74
CA THR A 142 1.85 8.53 -10.69
C THR A 142 0.49 8.03 -11.18
N PRO A 143 0.43 7.23 -12.25
CA PRO A 143 -0.78 6.50 -12.64
C PRO A 143 -1.22 5.53 -11.54
N THR A 144 -2.48 5.61 -11.13
CA THR A 144 -3.05 4.68 -10.14
C THR A 144 -4.39 4.16 -10.61
N ILE A 145 -4.72 2.93 -10.21
CA ILE A 145 -6.02 2.31 -10.48
C ILE A 145 -6.79 2.06 -9.17
N THR A 146 -8.08 2.34 -9.19
CA THR A 146 -9.02 1.90 -8.14
C THR A 146 -10.01 0.93 -8.77
N MET A 147 -10.15 -0.26 -8.18
CA MET A 147 -11.07 -1.27 -8.70
C MET A 147 -12.39 -1.21 -7.92
N PHE A 148 -13.48 -0.83 -8.60
CA PHE A 148 -14.84 -0.86 -8.06
C PHE A 148 -15.55 -2.17 -8.42
N GLY A 149 -16.56 -2.56 -7.63
CA GLY A 149 -17.35 -3.77 -7.91
C GLY A 149 -16.69 -5.09 -7.50
N LYS A 150 -15.55 -5.05 -6.79
CA LYS A 150 -14.77 -6.24 -6.37
C LYS A 150 -15.62 -7.32 -5.71
N SER A 151 -16.44 -6.96 -4.72
CA SER A 151 -17.21 -7.94 -3.94
C SER A 151 -18.21 -8.71 -4.81
N LYS A 152 -18.91 -8.00 -5.71
CA LYS A 152 -19.87 -8.61 -6.64
C LYS A 152 -19.16 -9.52 -7.65
N TYR A 153 -18.03 -9.07 -8.17
CA TYR A 153 -17.20 -9.85 -9.08
C TYR A 153 -16.74 -11.16 -8.42
N LEU A 154 -16.20 -11.08 -7.20
CA LEU A 154 -15.72 -12.26 -6.46
C LEU A 154 -16.84 -13.24 -6.10
N GLN A 155 -18.03 -12.74 -5.74
CA GLN A 155 -19.19 -13.60 -5.48
C GLN A 155 -19.61 -14.39 -6.72
N LYS A 156 -19.63 -13.75 -7.89
CA LYS A 156 -19.97 -14.40 -9.15
C LYS A 156 -18.93 -15.45 -9.54
N THR A 157 -17.63 -15.12 -9.48
CA THR A 157 -16.57 -16.06 -9.84
C THR A 157 -16.54 -17.26 -8.90
N ASN A 158 -16.72 -17.04 -7.59
CA ASN A 158 -16.73 -18.14 -6.62
C ASN A 158 -17.95 -19.06 -6.83
N ALA A 159 -19.11 -18.52 -7.18
CA ALA A 159 -20.30 -19.31 -7.50
C ALA A 159 -20.09 -20.17 -8.77
N GLU A 160 -19.40 -19.64 -9.77
CA GLU A 160 -19.08 -20.38 -11.01
C GLU A 160 -18.04 -21.48 -10.76
N THR A 161 -17.03 -21.25 -9.91
CA THR A 161 -16.05 -22.28 -9.53
C THR A 161 -16.63 -23.35 -8.60
N SER A 162 -17.65 -23.03 -7.80
CA SER A 162 -18.32 -24.02 -6.93
C SER A 162 -19.25 -24.97 -7.70
N ALA A 163 -19.60 -24.61 -8.94
CA ALA A 163 -20.54 -25.34 -9.78
C ALA A 163 -19.85 -26.18 -10.88
N ALA A 164 -18.51 -26.13 -10.97
CA ALA A 164 -17.67 -26.85 -11.92
C ALA A 164 -16.88 -27.97 -11.20
#